data_AF-A0A1M5IKW4-F1
#
_entry.id   AF-A0A1M5IKW4-F1
#
_cell.length_a   1.000
_cell.length_b   1.000
_cell.length_c   1.000
_cell.angle_alpha   90.00
_cell.angle_beta   90.00
_cell.angle_gamma   90.00
#
_symmetry.space_group_name_H-M   'P 1'
#
loop_
_entity.id
_entity.type
_entity.pdbx_description
1 polymer ?
#
loop_
_entity_poly.entity_id
_entity_poly.type
_entity_poly.pdbx_seq_one_letter_code
_entity_poly.pdbx_strand_id
1 'polypeptide(L)'
;MKLISQIKQRRLALGLQQKDMKLRIGMKQQQYQRIEAGGNPRLDTLELVAEGLDAELVLVPKEKLRAVRELLRAGSPDSKAGKKGAKADEDPWSDILE
;
A
#
# COMPACT_ATOMS: atom_id res chain seq x y z
N MET A 1 4.12 14.41 10.43
CA MET A 1 3.78 13.75 9.14
C MET A 1 2.32 14.01 8.85
N LYS A 2 1.99 14.45 7.62
CA LYS A 2 0.60 14.59 7.17
C LYS A 2 0.10 13.24 6.65
N LEU A 3 -1.20 12.98 6.74
CA LEU A 3 -1.83 11.73 6.30
C LEU A 3 -1.55 11.41 4.83
N ILE A 4 -1.57 12.42 3.96
CA ILE A 4 -1.27 12.29 2.52
C ILE A 4 0.13 11.69 2.28
N SER A 5 1.12 12.09 3.08
CA SER A 5 2.47 11.53 2.99
C SER A 5 2.50 10.06 3.37
N GLN A 6 1.69 9.64 4.35
CA GLN A 6 1.57 8.24 4.77
C GLN A 6 0.89 7.39 3.69
N ILE A 7 -0.19 7.89 3.07
CA ILE A 7 -0.87 7.24 1.94
C ILE A 7 0.12 6.97 0.80
N LYS A 8 0.86 8.01 0.38
CA LYS A 8 1.87 7.89 -0.70
C LYS A 8 2.97 6.90 -0.32
N GLN A 9 3.50 6.98 0.90
CA GLN A 9 4.55 6.07 1.37
C GLN A 9 4.07 4.63 1.43
N ARG A 10 2.86 4.38 1.92
CA ARG A 10 2.26 3.04 1.97
C ARG A 10 2.08 2.46 0.57
N ARG A 11 1.54 3.24 -0.37
CA ARG A 11 1.42 2.81 -1.77
C ARG A 11 2.77 2.38 -2.35
N LEU A 12 3.81 3.19 -2.15
CA LEU A 12 5.16 2.87 -2.62
C LEU A 12 5.73 1.64 -1.92
N ALA A 13 5.48 1.45 -0.62
CA ALA A 13 5.91 0.28 0.13
C ALA A 13 5.26 -1.02 -0.38
N LEU A 14 4.03 -0.94 -0.90
CA LEU A 14 3.34 -2.05 -1.55
C LEU A 14 3.73 -2.24 -3.02
N GLY A 15 4.61 -1.39 -3.58
CA GLY A 15 5.00 -1.46 -5.00
C GLY A 15 3.90 -1.06 -5.98
N LEU A 16 2.84 -0.40 -5.50
CA LEU A 16 1.66 -0.09 -6.31
C LEU A 16 1.82 1.22 -7.08
N GLN A 17 1.35 1.23 -8.32
CA GLN A 17 1.15 2.43 -9.12
C GLN A 17 -0.25 3.02 -8.86
N GLN A 18 -0.43 4.30 -9.16
CA GLN A 18 -1.73 4.98 -8.97
C GLN A 18 -2.85 4.35 -9.82
N LYS A 19 -2.50 3.77 -10.98
CA LYS A 19 -3.47 3.13 -11.88
C LYS A 19 -4.05 1.82 -11.33
N ASP A 20 -3.32 1.17 -10.42
CA ASP A 20 -3.68 -0.13 -9.85
C ASP A 20 -4.90 -0.01 -8.91
N MET A 21 -5.16 1.20 -8.43
CA MET A 21 -6.31 1.53 -7.58
C MET A 21 -7.65 1.27 -8.27
N LYS A 22 -7.69 1.28 -9.62
CA LYS A 22 -8.90 0.92 -10.36
C LYS A 22 -9.26 -0.55 -10.15
N LEU A 23 -8.26 -1.43 -10.15
CA LEU A 23 -8.47 -2.87 -9.97
C LEU A 23 -8.68 -3.23 -8.49
N ARG A 24 -8.03 -2.53 -7.57
CA ARG A 24 -8.13 -2.80 -6.14
C ARG A 24 -9.42 -2.28 -5.50
N ILE A 25 -9.83 -1.06 -5.83
CA ILE A 25 -10.92 -0.35 -5.14
C ILE A 25 -11.89 0.36 -6.10
N GLY A 26 -11.83 0.04 -7.40
CA GLY A 26 -12.71 0.66 -8.40
C GLY A 26 -12.44 2.15 -8.66
N MET A 27 -11.41 2.74 -8.07
CA MET A 27 -11.13 4.18 -8.17
C MET A 27 -10.35 4.52 -9.44
N LYS A 28 -10.80 5.53 -10.19
CA LYS A 28 -10.05 6.00 -11.38
C LYS A 28 -8.71 6.61 -10.96
N GLN A 29 -7.67 6.40 -11.76
CA GLN A 29 -6.33 6.94 -11.49
C GLN A 29 -6.32 8.45 -11.22
N GLN A 30 -7.07 9.26 -11.99
CA GLN A 30 -7.15 10.71 -11.79
C GLN A 30 -7.75 11.09 -10.42
N GLN A 31 -8.75 10.34 -9.95
CA GLN A 31 -9.35 10.57 -8.63
C GLN A 31 -8.33 10.28 -7.53
N TYR A 32 -7.63 9.15 -7.63
CA TYR A 32 -6.59 8.78 -6.68
C TYR A 32 -5.41 9.77 -6.70
N GLN A 33 -4.97 10.22 -7.89
CA GLN A 33 -3.95 11.24 -8.04
C GLN A 33 -4.34 12.55 -7.35
N ARG A 34 -5.60 12.97 -7.45
CA ARG A 34 -6.10 14.17 -6.77
C ARG A 34 -6.00 14.04 -5.25
N ILE A 35 -6.19 12.83 -4.69
CA ILE A 35 -6.01 12.57 -3.26
C ILE A 35 -4.54 12.71 -2.87
N GLU A 36 -3.61 12.11 -3.63
CA GLU A 36 -2.17 12.25 -3.36
C GLU A 36 -1.65 13.68 -3.58
N ALA A 37 -2.30 14.46 -4.44
CA ALA A 37 -1.97 15.87 -4.69
C ALA A 37 -2.52 16.83 -3.61
N GLY A 38 -3.21 16.32 -2.58
CA GLY A 38 -3.75 17.13 -1.49
C GLY A 38 -5.16 17.66 -1.71
N GLY A 39 -5.96 16.97 -2.54
CA GLY A 39 -7.40 17.17 -2.56
C GLY A 39 -8.04 16.87 -1.20
N ASN A 40 -9.29 17.32 -1.02
CA ASN A 40 -10.08 17.09 0.18
C ASN A 40 -11.12 15.98 -0.07
N PRO A 41 -10.75 14.69 0.07
CA PRO A 41 -11.71 13.59 -0.02
C PRO A 41 -12.68 13.60 1.16
N ARG A 42 -13.86 13.04 0.94
CA ARG A 42 -14.78 12.71 2.01
C ARG A 42 -14.25 11.51 2.81
N LEU A 43 -14.82 11.28 4.00
CA LEU A 43 -14.40 10.19 4.89
C LEU A 43 -14.56 8.81 4.23
N ASP A 44 -15.70 8.56 3.57
CA ASP A 44 -15.98 7.34 2.80
C ASP A 44 -14.86 7.01 1.79
N THR A 45 -14.34 8.04 1.13
CA THR A 45 -13.31 7.94 0.11
C THR A 45 -11.95 7.67 0.73
N LEU A 46 -11.69 8.22 1.91
CA LEU A 46 -10.46 7.95 2.66
C LEU A 46 -10.44 6.52 3.20
N GLU A 47 -11.57 6.02 3.69
CA GLU A 47 -11.74 4.63 4.13
C GLU A 47 -11.49 3.67 2.96
N LEU A 48 -12.11 3.93 1.81
CA LEU A 48 -11.89 3.15 0.59
C LEU A 48 -10.43 3.17 0.13
N VAL A 49 -9.74 4.31 0.22
CA VAL A 49 -8.31 4.41 -0.09
C VAL A 49 -7.47 3.62 0.90
N ALA A 50 -7.81 3.64 2.18
CA ALA A 50 -7.11 2.87 3.20
C ALA A 50 -7.25 1.35 2.92
N GLU A 51 -8.47 0.89 2.62
CA GLU A 51 -8.75 -0.49 2.22
C GLU A 51 -7.90 -0.89 1.00
N GLY A 52 -7.84 -0.04 -0.04
CA GLY A 52 -7.02 -0.29 -1.23
C GLY A 52 -5.51 -0.31 -0.98
N LEU A 53 -5.06 0.19 0.16
CA LEU A 53 -3.66 0.22 0.59
C LEU A 53 -3.37 -0.77 1.72
N ASP A 54 -4.25 -1.76 1.92
CA ASP A 54 -4.15 -2.77 2.97
C ASP A 54 -3.87 -2.09 4.34
N ALA A 55 -4.66 -1.06 4.64
CA ALA A 55 -4.54 -0.20 5.80
C ALA A 55 -5.92 0.16 6.37
N GLU A 56 -5.96 0.57 7.63
CA GLU A 56 -7.19 0.95 8.32
C GLU A 56 -7.06 2.32 8.98
N LEU A 57 -8.13 3.11 8.94
CA LEU A 57 -8.19 4.41 9.61
C LEU A 57 -8.69 4.24 11.03
N VAL A 58 -7.82 4.47 12.00
CA VAL A 58 -8.14 4.32 13.42
C VAL A 58 -7.97 5.64 14.14
N LEU A 59 -8.94 5.97 15.01
CA LEU A 59 -8.83 7.09 15.93
C LEU A 59 -7.90 6.71 17.08
N VAL A 60 -6.73 7.36 17.14
CA VAL A 60 -5.73 7.11 18.19
C VAL A 60 -5.76 8.26 19.22
N PRO A 61 -6.01 7.97 20.52
CA PRO A 61 -5.88 8.96 21.58
C PRO A 61 -4.47 9.59 21.63
N LYS A 62 -4.39 10.89 21.93
CA LYS A 62 -3.12 11.65 21.84
C LYS A 62 -2.03 11.10 22.77
N GLU A 63 -2.42 10.60 23.93
CA GLU A 63 -1.54 9.98 24.92
C GLU A 63 -0.94 8.65 24.44
N LYS A 64 -1.63 7.91 23.55
CA LYS A 64 -1.16 6.64 22.97
C LYS A 64 -0.40 6.81 21.65
N LEU A 65 -0.43 8.01 21.08
CA LEU A 65 0.10 8.31 19.76
C LEU A 65 1.63 8.07 19.65
N ARG A 66 2.37 8.23 20.74
CA ARG A 66 3.81 7.90 20.77
C ARG A 66 4.06 6.40 20.60
N ALA A 67 3.37 5.57 21.37
CA ALA A 67 3.50 4.12 21.31
C ALA A 67 3.17 3.57 19.92
N VAL A 68 2.08 4.06 19.30
CA VAL A 68 1.71 3.68 17.94
C VAL A 68 2.81 4.04 16.93
N ARG A 69 3.42 5.22 17.04
CA ARG A 69 4.52 5.63 16.15
C ARG A 69 5.78 4.77 16.31
N GLU A 70 6.09 4.35 17.53
CA GLU A 70 7.23 3.47 17.80
C GLU A 70 7.01 2.09 17.18
N LEU A 71 5.80 1.52 17.33
CA LEU A 71 5.40 0.27 16.70
C LEU A 71 5.46 0.34 15.16
N LEU A 72 4.93 1.40 14.55
CA LEU A 72 4.97 1.57 13.10
C LEU A 72 6.39 1.72 12.53
N ARG A 73 7.34 2.25 13.31
CA ARG A 73 8.76 2.39 12.90
C ARG A 73 9.57 1.12 13.07
N ALA A 74 9.26 0.33 14.10
CA ALA A 74 9.98 -0.91 14.39
C ALA A 74 9.91 -1.92 13.23
N GLY A 75 8.86 -1.82 12.39
CA GLY A 75 8.64 -2.72 11.27
C GLY A 75 8.24 -4.11 11.76
N SER A 76 7.25 -4.73 11.12
CA SER A 76 6.89 -6.11 11.45
C SER A 76 8.10 -7.02 11.14
N PRO A 77 8.53 -7.89 12.09
CA PRO A 77 9.65 -8.81 11.86
C PRO A 77 9.43 -9.77 10.67
N ASP A 78 8.20 -9.91 10.19
CA ASP A 78 7.80 -10.77 9.07
C ASP A 78 8.28 -10.32 7.68
N SER A 79 8.76 -9.09 7.52
CA SER A 79 9.06 -8.55 6.17
C SER A 79 10.41 -9.02 5.59
N LYS A 80 11.15 -9.87 6.30
CA LYS A 80 12.43 -10.46 5.83
C LYS A 80 12.29 -11.84 5.17
N ALA A 81 11.09 -12.37 4.95
CA ALA A 81 10.90 -13.68 4.32
C ALA A 81 10.67 -13.66 2.79
N GLY A 82 10.35 -12.51 2.17
CA GLY A 82 9.90 -12.46 0.76
C GLY A 82 10.94 -12.13 -0.32
N LYS A 83 12.21 -11.89 0.02
CA LYS A 83 13.27 -11.62 -0.97
C LYS A 83 14.36 -12.70 -0.91
N LYS A 84 14.04 -13.89 -1.40
CA LYS A 84 15.02 -14.83 -1.95
C LYS A 84 14.51 -15.35 -3.29
N GLY A 85 15.27 -15.04 -4.35
CA GLY A 85 15.27 -15.82 -5.59
C GLY A 85 14.36 -15.32 -6.71
N ALA A 86 14.66 -14.15 -7.28
CA ALA A 86 14.50 -14.02 -8.72
C ALA A 86 15.59 -14.89 -9.38
N LYS A 87 15.24 -16.12 -9.75
CA LYS A 87 15.91 -16.86 -10.83
C LYS A 87 14.83 -17.12 -11.88
N ALA A 88 14.93 -16.35 -12.96
CA ALA A 88 14.39 -16.78 -14.23
C ALA A 88 15.20 -17.99 -14.73
N ASP A 89 14.60 -18.72 -15.66
CA ASP A 89 15.17 -19.81 -16.46
C ASP A 89 15.01 -21.20 -15.86
N GLU A 90 13.81 -21.76 -16.03
CA GLU A 90 13.60 -23.07 -16.67
C GLU A 90 12.15 -23.10 -17.17
N ASP A 91 11.98 -23.10 -18.49
CA ASP A 91 10.67 -23.25 -19.15
C ASP A 91 10.20 -24.69 -18.94
N PRO A 92 9.10 -24.93 -18.19
CA PRO A 92 8.69 -26.28 -17.78
C PRO A 92 8.12 -27.14 -18.92
N TRP A 93 8.18 -26.66 -20.17
CA TRP A 93 7.62 -27.32 -21.35
C TRP A 93 8.66 -27.63 -22.43
N SER A 94 9.97 -27.53 -22.15
CA SER A 94 11.02 -27.76 -23.17
C SER A 94 11.06 -29.20 -23.72
N ASP A 95 10.54 -30.19 -22.96
CA ASP A 95 10.64 -31.62 -23.34
C ASP A 95 9.43 -32.18 -24.10
N ILE A 96 8.44 -31.33 -24.48
CA ILE A 96 7.17 -31.82 -25.05
C ILE A 96 7.11 -31.76 -26.59
N LEU A 97 8.21 -31.40 -27.27
CA LEU A 97 8.23 -31.27 -28.74
C LEU A 97 9.44 -31.91 -29.45
N GLU A 98 9.93 -33.05 -28.98
CA GLU A 98 10.77 -33.96 -29.82
C GLU A 98 10.00 -35.23 -30.24
#